data_AF-A0A837NKH0-F1
#
_entry.id   AF-A0A837NKH0-F1
#
_cell.length_a   1.000
_cell.length_b   1.000
_cell.length_c   1.000
_cell.angle_alpha   90.00
_cell.angle_beta   90.00
_cell.angle_gamma   90.00
#
_symmetry.space_group_name_H-M   'P 1'
#
loop_
_entity.id
_entity.type
_entity.pdbx_description
1 polymer ?
#
loop_
_entity_poly.entity_id
_entity_poly.type
_entity_poly.pdbx_seq_one_letter_code
_entity_poly.pdbx_strand_id
1 'polypeptide(L)'
;MKIEILPTTTTEIPLAILSMSNLDNRELNPAIEKQLAAQGLAVAQPQNALADLLQVIHARHPVQINAWDMNTLGTEQVQLHLTAQGASLSADATTPIRPNLDSKSSRILIVVGDPDASEASVHATGQELQRKIKAFFGIQARLQFPSCTTQPVSIETTRPAS
;
A
#
# COMPACT_ATOMS: atom_id res chain seq x y z
N MET A 1 9.80 -6.17 9.76
CA MET A 1 9.83 -4.69 9.69
C MET A 1 8.66 -4.17 10.50
N LYS A 2 8.89 -3.10 11.27
CA LYS A 2 7.92 -2.46 12.15
C LYS A 2 7.44 -1.16 11.53
N ILE A 3 6.16 -0.87 11.65
CA ILE A 3 5.57 0.42 11.29
C ILE A 3 4.99 1.03 12.57
N GLU A 4 5.38 2.25 12.85
CA GLU A 4 4.84 3.06 13.94
C GLU A 4 3.86 4.08 13.37
N ILE A 5 2.57 3.84 13.56
CA ILE A 5 1.51 4.75 13.14
C ILE A 5 1.47 5.88 14.14
N LEU A 6 1.76 7.10 13.68
CA LEU A 6 1.80 8.26 14.55
C LEU A 6 0.39 8.74 14.89
N PRO A 7 0.22 9.31 16.10
CA PRO A 7 -1.08 9.81 16.52
C PRO A 7 -1.54 10.98 15.64
N THR A 8 -2.85 11.08 15.44
CA THR A 8 -3.46 12.20 14.73
C THR A 8 -4.40 12.97 15.65
N THR A 9 -4.65 14.24 15.33
CA THR A 9 -5.58 15.09 16.08
C THR A 9 -7.04 14.83 15.74
N THR A 10 -7.29 14.03 14.70
CA THR A 10 -8.63 13.69 14.19
C THR A 10 -9.07 12.32 14.70
N THR A 11 -10.37 12.14 14.84
CA THR A 11 -11.00 10.87 15.23
C THR A 11 -10.64 9.76 14.25
N GLU A 12 -10.42 8.57 14.80
CA GLU A 12 -10.08 7.29 14.18
C GLU A 12 -10.12 7.22 12.64
N ILE A 13 -8.95 7.36 12.00
CA ILE A 13 -8.84 7.26 10.54
C ILE A 13 -8.47 5.82 10.16
N PRO A 14 -9.31 5.12 9.38
CA PRO A 14 -9.09 3.72 9.03
C PRO A 14 -7.95 3.57 8.01
N LEU A 15 -7.13 2.54 8.19
CA LEU A 15 -6.06 2.19 7.26
C LEU A 15 -6.15 0.72 6.87
N ALA A 16 -5.70 0.40 5.66
CA ALA A 16 -5.37 -0.98 5.29
C ALA A 16 -3.91 -1.06 4.91
N ILE A 17 -3.18 -1.97 5.55
CA ILE A 17 -1.75 -2.16 5.33
C ILE A 17 -1.52 -3.55 4.77
N LEU A 18 -0.99 -3.61 3.55
CA LEU A 18 -0.60 -4.85 2.89
C LEU A 18 0.92 -4.94 2.84
N SER A 19 1.46 -6.06 3.28
CA SER A 19 2.89 -6.35 3.16
C SER A 19 3.10 -7.67 2.44
N MET A 20 4.05 -7.70 1.52
CA MET A 20 4.37 -8.89 0.73
C MET A 20 5.84 -8.95 0.36
N SER A 21 6.30 -10.15 0.06
CA SER A 21 7.65 -10.45 -0.41
C SER A 21 7.59 -11.39 -1.60
N ASN A 22 8.71 -11.50 -2.31
CA ASN A 22 8.87 -12.36 -3.49
C ASN A 22 7.99 -11.94 -4.67
N LEU A 23 7.64 -10.65 -4.75
CA LEU A 23 6.96 -10.11 -5.93
C LEU A 23 7.90 -10.13 -7.12
N ASP A 24 7.48 -10.76 -8.22
CA ASP A 24 8.06 -10.51 -9.52
C ASP A 24 7.27 -9.40 -10.22
N ASN A 25 7.81 -8.19 -10.16
CA ASN A 25 7.20 -7.00 -10.74
C ASN A 25 7.79 -6.64 -12.12
N ARG A 26 8.69 -7.49 -12.65
CA ARG A 26 9.39 -7.26 -13.92
C ARG A 26 8.51 -7.63 -15.10
N GLU A 27 7.73 -8.69 -14.94
CA GLU A 27 6.82 -9.15 -15.97
C GLU A 27 5.53 -8.33 -15.91
N LEU A 28 5.18 -7.67 -17.01
CA LEU A 28 3.87 -7.04 -17.17
C LEU A 28 2.80 -8.12 -17.21
N ASN A 29 1.59 -7.81 -16.71
CA ASN A 29 0.51 -8.76 -16.69
C ASN A 29 -0.54 -8.41 -17.77
N PRO A 30 -0.67 -9.21 -18.85
CA PRO A 30 -1.59 -8.91 -19.94
C PRO A 30 -3.06 -8.78 -19.51
N ALA A 31 -3.45 -9.47 -18.45
CA ALA A 31 -4.81 -9.38 -17.91
C ALA A 31 -5.05 -8.04 -17.20
N ILE A 32 -4.04 -7.46 -16.56
CA ILE A 32 -4.09 -6.13 -15.95
C ILE A 32 -4.08 -5.06 -17.04
N GLU A 33 -3.21 -5.18 -18.04
CA GLU A 33 -3.15 -4.25 -19.18
C GLU A 33 -4.48 -4.20 -19.93
N LYS A 34 -5.11 -5.36 -20.15
CA LYS A 34 -6.45 -5.43 -20.74
C LYS A 34 -7.50 -4.72 -19.88
N GLN A 35 -7.39 -4.79 -18.55
CA GLN A 35 -8.29 -4.07 -17.64
C GLN A 35 -8.09 -2.56 -17.69
N LEU A 36 -6.84 -2.09 -17.79
CA LEU A 36 -6.53 -0.67 -17.98
C LEU A 36 -7.15 -0.16 -19.28
N ALA A 37 -6.88 -0.85 -20.40
CA ALA A 37 -7.38 -0.48 -21.71
C ALA A 37 -8.93 -0.48 -21.78
N ALA A 38 -9.57 -1.51 -21.22
CA ALA A 38 -11.03 -1.59 -21.21
C ALA A 38 -11.72 -0.48 -20.39
N GLN A 39 -11.01 0.10 -19.41
CA GLN A 39 -11.49 1.19 -18.57
C GLN A 39 -10.99 2.56 -19.03
N GLY A 40 -10.20 2.63 -20.11
CA GLY A 40 -9.59 3.87 -20.58
C GLY A 40 -8.59 4.49 -19.59
N LEU A 41 -7.99 3.66 -18.73
CA LEU A 41 -7.00 4.09 -17.74
C LEU A 41 -5.61 4.15 -18.38
N ALA A 42 -4.81 5.13 -17.96
CA ALA A 42 -3.42 5.20 -18.35
C ALA A 42 -2.61 4.08 -17.69
N VAL A 43 -1.48 3.71 -18.28
CA VAL A 43 -0.50 2.84 -17.61
C VAL A 43 0.24 3.62 -16.52
N ALA A 44 0.74 2.93 -15.51
CA ALA A 44 1.55 3.54 -14.45
C ALA A 44 2.91 4.01 -14.96
N GLN A 45 3.44 5.03 -14.28
CA GLN A 45 4.75 5.60 -14.57
C GLN A 45 5.54 5.69 -13.26
N PRO A 46 6.65 4.92 -13.11
CA PRO A 46 7.14 3.92 -14.06
C PRO A 46 6.20 2.72 -14.20
N GLN A 47 6.11 2.14 -15.40
CA GLN A 47 5.21 1.01 -15.65
C GLN A 47 5.76 -0.27 -15.02
N ASN A 48 4.90 -0.96 -14.28
CA ASN A 48 5.11 -2.30 -13.76
C ASN A 48 3.74 -2.91 -13.39
N ALA A 49 3.67 -4.24 -13.33
CA ALA A 49 2.40 -4.94 -13.17
C ALA A 49 1.65 -4.56 -11.87
N LEU A 50 2.37 -4.36 -10.76
CA LEU A 50 1.72 -3.94 -9.52
C LEU A 50 1.22 -2.50 -9.62
N ALA A 51 1.99 -1.56 -10.15
CA ALA A 51 1.57 -0.17 -10.30
C ALA A 51 0.34 -0.05 -11.22
N ASP A 52 0.31 -0.82 -12.31
CA ASP A 52 -0.84 -0.93 -13.20
C ASP A 52 -2.06 -1.50 -12.46
N LEU A 53 -1.87 -2.51 -11.62
CA LEU A 53 -2.94 -3.06 -10.77
C LEU A 53 -3.48 -2.01 -9.79
N LEU A 54 -2.61 -1.21 -9.18
CA LEU A 54 -3.02 -0.16 -8.24
C LEU A 54 -3.88 0.89 -8.95
N GLN A 55 -3.58 1.24 -10.20
CA GLN A 55 -4.45 2.12 -11.00
C GLN A 55 -5.83 1.52 -11.25
N VAL A 56 -5.88 0.24 -11.63
CA VAL A 56 -7.16 -0.46 -11.83
C VAL A 56 -8.00 -0.48 -10.56
N ILE A 57 -7.38 -0.68 -9.39
CA ILE A 57 -8.09 -0.65 -8.11
C ILE A 57 -8.54 0.76 -7.76
N HIS A 58 -7.66 1.75 -7.89
CA HIS A 58 -7.96 3.13 -7.54
C HIS A 58 -9.12 3.70 -8.39
N ALA A 59 -9.23 3.29 -9.65
CA ALA A 59 -10.36 3.67 -10.50
C ALA A 59 -11.72 3.15 -9.99
N ARG A 60 -11.74 2.05 -9.22
CA ARG A 60 -12.95 1.47 -8.62
C ARG A 60 -13.20 1.97 -7.20
N HIS A 61 -12.13 2.27 -6.47
CA HIS A 61 -12.17 2.77 -5.10
C HIS A 61 -11.38 4.07 -5.02
N PRO A 62 -12.03 5.24 -4.88
CA PRO A 62 -11.36 6.54 -4.83
C PRO A 62 -10.75 6.80 -3.44
N VAL A 63 -9.92 5.87 -2.97
CA VAL A 63 -9.14 5.96 -1.73
C VAL A 63 -7.68 6.03 -2.10
N GLN A 64 -6.88 6.80 -1.36
CA GLN A 64 -5.44 6.88 -1.62
C GLN A 64 -4.75 5.54 -1.36
N ILE A 65 -3.92 5.11 -2.33
CA ILE A 65 -3.16 3.86 -2.29
C ILE A 65 -1.70 4.20 -2.59
N ASN A 66 -0.85 4.07 -1.59
CA ASN A 66 0.59 4.33 -1.71
C ASN A 66 1.38 3.04 -1.51
N ALA A 67 2.43 2.85 -2.31
CA ALA A 67 3.25 1.65 -2.29
C ALA A 67 4.75 1.99 -2.26
N TRP A 68 5.49 1.26 -1.42
CA TRP A 68 6.93 1.43 -1.24
C TRP A 68 7.67 0.11 -1.38
N ASP A 69 8.87 0.15 -1.96
CA ASP A 69 9.82 -0.95 -1.93
C ASP A 69 10.54 -0.99 -0.58
N MET A 70 10.24 -2.01 0.22
CA MET A 70 10.82 -2.20 1.55
C MET A 70 12.35 -2.36 1.52
N ASN A 71 12.95 -2.79 0.41
CA ASN A 71 14.42 -2.89 0.31
C ASN A 71 15.10 -1.53 0.27
N THR A 72 14.39 -0.52 -0.25
CA THR A 72 14.91 0.84 -0.44
C THR A 72 14.67 1.74 0.77
N LEU A 73 13.84 1.31 1.72
CA LEU A 73 13.54 2.08 2.92
C LEU A 73 14.79 2.27 3.81
N GLY A 74 15.76 1.37 3.74
CA GLY A 74 17.04 1.48 4.48
C GLY A 74 16.92 1.36 6.00
N THR A 75 15.73 1.06 6.52
CA THR A 75 15.43 0.92 7.94
C THR A 75 14.44 -0.22 8.19
N GLU A 76 14.52 -0.83 9.38
CA GLU A 76 13.56 -1.84 9.83
C GLU A 76 12.34 -1.23 10.54
N GLN A 77 12.39 0.08 10.83
CA GLN A 77 11.29 0.83 11.43
C GLN A 77 11.02 2.10 10.63
N VAL A 78 9.75 2.29 10.27
CA VAL A 78 9.25 3.53 9.66
C VAL A 78 8.10 4.09 10.45
N GLN A 79 7.91 5.40 10.35
CA GLN A 79 6.77 6.10 10.91
C GLN A 79 5.75 6.32 9.80
N LEU A 80 4.48 6.11 10.12
CA LEU A 80 3.37 6.36 9.23
C LEU A 80 2.61 7.60 9.70
N HIS A 81 2.49 8.57 8.82
CA HIS A 81 1.80 9.83 9.03
C HIS A 81 0.66 9.97 8.03
N LEU A 82 -0.48 10.50 8.48
CA LEU A 82 -1.54 10.91 7.58
C LEU A 82 -1.35 12.37 7.21
N THR A 83 -1.31 12.64 5.91
CA THR A 83 -1.25 13.97 5.33
C THR A 83 -2.57 14.25 4.58
N ALA A 84 -2.77 15.49 4.14
CA ALA A 84 -3.90 15.83 3.27
C ALA A 84 -3.88 15.05 1.93
N GLN A 85 -2.71 14.53 1.54
CA GLN A 85 -2.51 13.74 0.33
C GLN A 85 -2.60 12.22 0.59
N GLY A 86 -3.01 11.82 1.80
CA GLY A 86 -3.12 10.42 2.24
C GLY A 86 -1.95 9.96 3.10
N ALA A 87 -1.83 8.64 3.25
CA ALA A 87 -0.79 8.01 4.05
C ALA A 87 0.62 8.24 3.48
N SER A 88 1.53 8.72 4.31
CA SER A 88 2.94 8.95 4.01
C SER A 88 3.82 8.20 4.99
N LEU A 89 4.95 7.68 4.51
CA LEU A 89 5.97 7.05 5.34
C LEU A 89 7.13 8.00 5.56
N SER A 90 7.79 7.88 6.70
CA SER A 90 9.05 8.55 6.98
C SER A 90 9.99 7.64 7.78
N ALA A 91 11.30 7.80 7.59
CA ALA A 91 12.30 7.09 8.41
C ALA A 91 12.55 7.80 9.75
N ASP A 92 12.20 9.07 9.82
CA ASP A 92 12.32 9.96 10.97
C ASP A 92 11.15 10.96 10.98
N ALA A 93 11.08 11.84 11.99
CA ALA A 93 9.98 12.80 12.13
C ALA A 93 9.92 13.89 11.03
N THR A 94 10.91 13.96 10.15
CA THR A 94 11.13 15.11 9.25
C THR A 94 11.20 14.75 7.77
N THR A 95 11.59 13.53 7.42
CA THR A 95 11.92 13.15 6.04
C THR A 95 10.88 12.19 5.47
N PRO A 96 9.91 12.66 4.67
CA PRO A 96 8.96 11.78 4.01
C PRO A 96 9.65 10.95 2.92
N ILE A 97 9.39 9.66 2.95
CA ILE A 97 9.81 8.69 1.93
C ILE A 97 8.73 8.64 0.86
N ARG A 98 9.10 8.99 -0.37
CA ARG A 98 8.16 8.95 -1.50
C ARG A 98 7.85 7.50 -1.91
N PRO A 99 6.61 7.21 -2.34
CA PRO A 99 6.30 5.96 -3.04
C PRO A 99 7.27 5.76 -4.20
N ASN A 100 7.82 4.56 -4.33
CA ASN A 100 8.95 4.29 -5.21
C ASN A 100 8.89 2.89 -5.82
N LEU A 101 7.68 2.42 -6.08
CA LEU A 101 7.45 1.15 -6.74
C LEU A 101 8.06 1.15 -8.15
N ASP A 102 8.95 0.20 -8.41
CA ASP A 102 9.55 -0.02 -9.72
C ASP A 102 9.53 -1.52 -10.09
N SER A 103 10.05 -1.84 -11.27
CA SER A 103 10.10 -3.22 -11.76
C SER A 103 11.06 -4.13 -10.98
N LYS A 104 11.99 -3.58 -10.20
CA LYS A 104 12.95 -4.34 -9.38
C LYS A 104 12.42 -4.60 -7.97
N SER A 105 11.35 -3.91 -7.57
CA SER A 105 10.78 -4.04 -6.23
C SER A 105 10.21 -5.43 -6.00
N SER A 106 10.70 -6.11 -4.96
CA SER A 106 10.35 -7.50 -4.63
C SER A 106 9.74 -7.66 -3.24
N ARG A 107 9.93 -6.67 -2.36
CA ARG A 107 9.32 -6.60 -1.03
C ARG A 107 8.53 -5.32 -0.95
N ILE A 108 7.21 -5.43 -0.94
CA ILE A 108 6.34 -4.27 -1.07
C ILE A 108 5.56 -4.05 0.21
N LEU A 109 5.47 -2.78 0.59
CA LEU A 109 4.53 -2.28 1.56
C LEU A 109 3.51 -1.39 0.84
N ILE A 110 2.23 -1.71 0.93
CA ILE A 110 1.13 -0.88 0.44
C ILE A 110 0.36 -0.37 1.64
N VAL A 111 0.07 0.93 1.65
CA VAL A 111 -0.85 1.54 2.60
C VAL A 111 -2.01 2.16 1.83
N VAL A 112 -3.21 1.85 2.28
CA VAL A 112 -4.47 2.40 1.79
C VAL A 112 -5.09 3.22 2.89
N GLY A 113 -5.44 4.46 2.56
CA GLY A 113 -6.16 5.35 3.47
C GLY A 113 -5.75 6.80 3.32
N ASP A 114 -6.72 7.66 3.61
CA ASP A 114 -6.61 9.11 3.64
C ASP A 114 -7.62 9.66 4.67
N PRO A 115 -7.50 10.95 5.06
CA PRO A 115 -8.33 11.51 6.13
C PRO A 115 -9.84 11.46 5.89
N ASP A 116 -10.27 11.40 4.63
CA ASP A 116 -11.69 11.42 4.25
C ASP A 116 -12.24 10.02 3.91
N ALA A 117 -11.40 8.99 3.95
CA ALA A 117 -11.77 7.62 3.61
C ALA A 117 -12.61 6.96 4.72
N SER A 118 -13.71 6.33 4.33
CA SER A 118 -14.53 5.52 5.23
C SER A 118 -13.91 4.14 5.48
N GLU A 119 -14.18 3.57 6.66
CA GLU A 119 -13.70 2.21 7.02
C GLU A 119 -14.13 1.17 5.98
N ALA A 120 -15.40 1.23 5.56
CA ALA A 120 -15.94 0.33 4.53
C ALA A 120 -15.17 0.42 3.21
N SER A 121 -14.83 1.64 2.76
CA SER A 121 -14.05 1.83 1.52
C SER A 121 -12.61 1.33 1.65
N VAL A 122 -11.96 1.59 2.78
CA VAL A 122 -10.59 1.12 3.07
C VAL A 122 -10.55 -0.41 3.14
N HIS A 123 -11.53 -1.02 3.83
CA HIS A 123 -11.64 -2.47 3.97
C HIS A 123 -11.90 -3.15 2.62
N ALA A 124 -12.85 -2.64 1.84
CA ALA A 124 -13.15 -3.17 0.51
C ALA A 124 -11.92 -3.07 -0.42
N THR A 125 -11.22 -1.93 -0.40
CA THR A 125 -10.02 -1.70 -1.21
C THR A 125 -8.90 -2.67 -0.81
N GLY A 126 -8.62 -2.82 0.49
CA GLY A 126 -7.59 -3.72 1.00
C GLY A 126 -7.88 -5.19 0.69
N GLN A 127 -9.13 -5.64 0.83
CA GLN A 127 -9.54 -7.00 0.49
C GLN A 127 -9.46 -7.25 -1.02
N GLU A 128 -9.88 -6.31 -1.85
CA GLU A 128 -9.79 -6.45 -3.30
C GLU A 128 -8.34 -6.52 -3.78
N LEU A 129 -7.46 -5.66 -3.23
CA LEU A 129 -6.03 -5.70 -3.48
C LEU A 129 -5.44 -7.06 -3.11
N GLN A 130 -5.68 -7.55 -1.90
CA GLN A 130 -5.14 -8.85 -1.47
C GLN A 130 -5.60 -9.97 -2.40
N ARG A 131 -6.87 -9.98 -2.79
CA ARG A 131 -7.43 -10.99 -3.71
C ARG A 131 -6.80 -10.90 -5.09
N LYS A 132 -6.67 -9.70 -5.67
CA LYS A 132 -6.08 -9.52 -7.00
C LYS A 132 -4.57 -9.80 -7.00
N ILE A 133 -3.86 -9.43 -5.93
CA ILE A 133 -2.44 -9.76 -5.78
C ILE A 133 -2.24 -11.28 -5.82
N LYS A 134 -3.06 -12.02 -5.06
CA LYS A 134 -3.03 -13.49 -5.09
C LYS A 134 -3.37 -14.06 -6.47
N ALA A 135 -4.35 -13.49 -7.16
CA ALA A 135 -4.80 -13.97 -8.47
C ALA A 135 -3.78 -13.71 -9.59
N PHE A 136 -3.13 -12.55 -9.59
CA PHE A 136 -2.23 -12.13 -10.68
C PHE A 136 -0.77 -12.48 -10.45
N PHE A 137 -0.32 -12.49 -9.19
CA PHE A 137 1.08 -12.76 -8.85
C PHE A 137 1.28 -14.09 -8.12
N GLY A 138 0.21 -14.80 -7.74
CA GLY A 138 0.31 -16.04 -6.98
C GLY A 138 0.81 -15.85 -5.53
N ILE A 139 0.95 -14.62 -5.06
CA ILE A 139 1.52 -14.27 -3.75
C ILE A 139 0.44 -13.92 -2.76
N GLN A 140 0.60 -14.37 -1.52
CA GLN A 140 -0.27 -13.97 -0.42
C GLN A 140 0.30 -12.74 0.30
N ALA A 141 -0.34 -11.58 0.08
CA ALA A 141 -0.07 -10.39 0.89
C ALA A 141 -0.69 -10.54 2.29
N ARG A 142 0.05 -10.11 3.32
CA ARG A 142 -0.49 -9.95 4.67
C ARG A 142 -1.23 -8.63 4.75
N LEU A 143 -2.54 -8.70 4.94
CA LEU A 143 -3.44 -7.56 5.10
C LEU A 143 -3.76 -7.35 6.58
N GLN A 144 -3.67 -6.11 7.04
CA GLN A 144 -4.02 -5.67 8.39
C GLN A 144 -4.85 -4.39 8.30
N PHE A 145 -5.78 -4.20 9.23
CA PHE A 145 -6.65 -3.02 9.30
C PHE A 145 -6.43 -2.26 10.60
N PRO A 146 -5.32 -1.51 10.73
CA PRO A 146 -5.15 -0.61 11.86
C PRO A 146 -5.93 0.68 11.63
N SER A 147 -6.09 1.45 12.71
CA SER A 147 -6.61 2.82 12.65
C SER A 147 -5.57 3.79 13.20
N CYS A 148 -5.49 4.98 12.62
CA CYS A 148 -4.80 6.10 13.27
C CYS A 148 -5.65 6.56 14.44
N THR A 149 -5.07 6.56 15.65
CA THR A 149 -5.76 7.00 16.86
C THR A 149 -5.03 8.20 17.47
N THR A 150 -5.44 8.62 18.68
CA THR A 150 -4.71 9.63 19.47
C THR A 150 -3.47 9.05 20.16
N GLN A 151 -3.24 7.74 20.06
CA GLN A 151 -2.06 7.04 20.57
C GLN A 151 -1.27 6.40 19.41
N PRO A 152 0.07 6.30 19.55
CA PRO A 152 0.88 5.61 18.55
C PRO A 152 0.52 4.11 18.52
N VAL A 153 0.39 3.56 17.31
CA VAL A 153 0.10 2.13 17.11
C VAL A 153 1.29 1.49 16.41
N SER A 154 1.90 0.50 17.04
CA SER A 154 2.97 -0.29 16.43
C SER A 154 2.40 -1.54 15.77
N ILE A 155 2.70 -1.72 14.50
CA ILE A 155 2.36 -2.95 13.77
C ILE A 155 3.63 -3.60 13.24
N GLU A 156 3.64 -4.93 13.24
CA GLU A 156 4.63 -5.70 12.51
C GLU A 156 4.12 -6.01 11.12
N THR A 157 4.99 -5.95 10.11
CA THR A 157 4.67 -6.39 8.74
C THR A 157 5.03 -7.86 8.52
N THR A 158 5.94 -8.42 9.32
CA THR A 158 6.32 -9.83 9.32
C THR A 158 5.44 -10.64 10.28
N ARG A 159 5.08 -11.88 9.92
CA ARG A 159 4.48 -12.81 10.87
C ARG A 159 5.57 -13.15 11.91
N PRO A 160 5.29 -13.10 13.23
CA PRO A 160 6.25 -13.59 14.21
C PRO A 160 6.58 -15.06 13.88
N ALA A 161 7.88 -15.39 13.82
CA ALA A 161 8.29 -16.77 13.74
C ALA A 161 7.71 -17.48 14.96
N SER A 162 6.80 -18.42 14.72
CA SER A 162 6.21 -19.26 15.76
C SER A 162 7.22 -20.33 16.17
#